data_AF-A0A150R2B7-F1
#
_entry.id   AF-A0A150R2B7-F1
#
_cell.length_a   1.000
_cell.length_b   1.000
_cell.length_c   1.000
_cell.angle_alpha   90.00
_cell.angle_beta   90.00
_cell.angle_gamma   90.00
#
_symmetry.space_group_name_H-M   'P 1'
#
loop_
_entity.id
_entity.type
_entity.pdbx_description
1 polymer ?
#
loop_
_entity_poly.entity_id
_entity_poly.type
_entity_poly.pdbx_seq_one_letter_code
_entity_poly.pdbx_strand_id
1 'polypeptide(L)'
;MEPGPEPAGDPQVEEGAETLTVELDGSVAHAVRVELSRVRVDIYDLAGDLQFSADYRAIEGQKPAVEWTLFDPAAAGESGAVAASGSLEVEMEQLPALDGAITGAALIHAQVSRADSGVDYDNWGCDLLPGAYNGVISCGTKGACCDAHDACFARYGCAAGSWTRPWDYPWQCSAICNATAVGCFTSLNPGPSVCCFRGNCGQPR
;
A
#
# COMPACT_ATOMS: atom_id res chain seq x y z
N MET A 1 33.37 1.23 -60.46
CA MET A 1 32.32 0.64 -59.59
C MET A 1 32.36 1.43 -58.31
N GLU A 2 31.50 2.45 -58.21
CA GLU A 2 31.35 3.23 -56.97
C GLU A 2 30.39 2.47 -56.04
N PRO A 3 30.71 2.36 -54.74
CA PRO A 3 29.81 1.76 -53.76
C PRO A 3 28.60 2.68 -53.55
N GLY A 4 27.40 2.13 -53.75
CA GLY A 4 26.16 2.84 -53.50
C GLY A 4 25.95 3.13 -52.01
N PRO A 5 25.19 4.18 -51.68
CA PRO A 5 24.94 4.58 -50.30
C PRO A 5 24.12 3.50 -49.56
N GLU A 6 24.57 3.17 -48.35
CA GLU A 6 23.83 2.33 -47.41
C GLU A 6 22.46 2.96 -47.11
N PRO A 7 21.38 2.17 -47.02
CA PRO A 7 20.09 2.67 -46.59
C PRO A 7 20.18 3.15 -45.13
N ALA A 8 19.72 4.38 -44.90
CA ALA A 8 19.56 4.95 -43.58
C ALA A 8 18.74 3.98 -42.71
N GLY A 9 19.27 3.67 -41.52
CA GLY A 9 18.63 2.81 -40.54
C GLY A 9 17.23 3.28 -40.21
N ASP A 10 16.35 2.30 -39.93
CA ASP A 10 14.98 2.54 -39.51
C ASP A 10 14.93 3.56 -38.37
N PRO A 11 13.93 4.47 -38.37
CA PRO A 11 13.76 5.42 -37.27
C PRO A 11 13.56 4.65 -35.97
N GLN A 12 14.49 4.84 -35.03
CA GLN A 12 14.31 4.40 -33.66
C GLN A 12 13.03 5.06 -33.13
N VAL A 13 12.00 4.24 -32.93
CA VAL A 13 10.82 4.63 -32.17
C VAL A 13 11.32 4.92 -30.76
N GLU A 14 11.37 6.19 -30.38
CA GLU A 14 11.48 6.53 -28.97
C GLU A 14 10.23 5.98 -28.29
N GLU A 15 10.37 4.89 -27.51
CA GLU A 15 9.35 4.40 -26.60
C GLU A 15 8.99 5.54 -25.65
N GLY A 16 7.86 6.21 -25.93
CA GLY A 16 7.31 7.20 -25.02
C GLY A 16 7.05 6.55 -23.66
N ALA A 17 7.46 7.21 -22.58
CA ALA A 17 7.22 6.73 -21.22
C ALA A 17 5.74 6.36 -21.05
N GLU A 18 5.47 5.10 -20.69
CA GLU A 18 4.12 4.64 -20.41
C GLU A 18 3.61 5.37 -19.16
N THR A 19 2.45 6.03 -19.24
CA THR A 19 1.86 6.75 -18.11
C THR A 19 0.40 6.40 -17.92
N LEU A 20 -0.08 6.46 -16.67
CA LEU A 20 -1.47 6.23 -16.30
C LEU A 20 -1.86 7.18 -15.17
N THR A 21 -3.04 7.78 -15.25
CA THR A 21 -3.59 8.62 -14.16
C THR A 21 -4.97 8.09 -13.77
N VAL A 22 -5.21 7.94 -12.47
CA VAL A 22 -6.45 7.38 -11.91
C VAL A 22 -6.94 8.27 -10.78
N GLU A 23 -8.23 8.59 -10.79
CA GLU A 23 -8.91 9.24 -9.65
C GLU A 23 -9.14 8.21 -8.54
N LEU A 24 -8.73 8.56 -7.33
CA LEU A 24 -8.99 7.83 -6.09
C LEU A 24 -9.98 8.63 -5.23
N ASP A 25 -10.51 8.02 -4.17
CA ASP A 25 -11.38 8.75 -3.24
C ASP A 25 -10.58 9.86 -2.53
N GLY A 26 -10.87 11.13 -2.89
CA GLY A 26 -10.20 12.31 -2.36
C GLY A 26 -8.77 12.57 -2.86
N SER A 27 -8.28 11.86 -3.88
CA SER A 27 -6.91 12.03 -4.40
C SER A 27 -6.78 11.61 -5.86
N VAL A 28 -5.63 11.88 -6.48
CA VAL A 28 -5.29 11.49 -7.85
C VAL A 28 -3.94 10.76 -7.85
N ALA A 29 -3.90 9.56 -8.40
CA ALA A 29 -2.67 8.80 -8.57
C ALA A 29 -2.14 8.90 -10.00
N HIS A 30 -0.85 9.16 -10.15
CA HIS A 30 -0.13 9.23 -11.42
C HIS A 30 1.00 8.20 -11.41
N ALA A 31 0.96 7.26 -12.36
CA ALA A 31 2.01 6.25 -12.54
C ALA A 31 2.77 6.47 -13.85
N VAL A 32 4.08 6.29 -13.78
CA VAL A 32 5.02 6.41 -14.91
C VAL A 32 5.95 5.21 -14.91
N ARG A 33 6.07 4.54 -16.06
CA ARG A 33 7.18 3.63 -16.32
C ARG A 33 8.41 4.46 -16.66
N VAL A 34 9.33 4.59 -15.71
CA VAL A 34 10.56 5.37 -15.87
C VAL A 34 11.56 4.59 -16.74
N GLU A 35 11.63 3.28 -16.53
CA GLU A 35 12.46 2.34 -17.30
C GLU A 35 11.87 0.92 -17.15
N LEU A 36 12.42 -0.07 -17.88
CA LEU A 36 11.95 -1.46 -17.81
C LEU A 36 12.05 -2.06 -16.39
N SER A 37 12.98 -1.57 -15.57
CA SER A 37 13.24 -1.99 -14.18
C SER A 37 12.56 -1.10 -13.13
N ARG A 38 11.79 -0.09 -13.52
CA ARG A 38 11.23 0.89 -12.58
C ARG A 38 9.87 1.46 -12.98
N VAL A 39 8.92 1.39 -12.05
CA VAL A 39 7.65 2.12 -12.12
C VAL A 39 7.54 3.03 -10.91
N ARG A 40 7.28 4.31 -11.16
CA ARG A 40 7.00 5.30 -10.12
C ARG A 40 5.52 5.60 -10.06
N VAL A 41 4.99 5.75 -8.86
CA VAL A 41 3.63 6.21 -8.61
C VAL A 41 3.66 7.37 -7.63
N ASP A 42 3.06 8.48 -8.01
CA ASP A 42 2.85 9.66 -7.16
C ASP A 42 1.34 9.81 -6.89
N ILE A 43 0.96 10.10 -5.64
CA ILE A 43 -0.42 10.34 -5.22
C ILE A 43 -0.52 11.79 -4.73
N TYR A 44 -1.41 12.54 -5.34
CA TYR A 44 -1.69 13.94 -5.04
C TYR A 44 -3.06 14.08 -4.40
N ASP A 45 -3.26 15.07 -3.54
CA ASP A 45 -4.60 15.46 -3.11
C ASP A 45 -5.34 16.22 -4.23
N LEU A 46 -6.59 16.63 -3.95
CA LEU A 46 -7.39 17.39 -4.92
C LEU A 46 -6.90 18.84 -5.12
N ALA A 47 -6.02 19.36 -4.26
CA ALA A 47 -5.38 20.66 -4.43
C ALA A 47 -4.12 20.57 -5.32
N GLY A 48 -3.62 19.35 -5.57
CA GLY A 48 -2.43 19.07 -6.37
C GLY A 48 -1.16 18.91 -5.53
N ASP A 49 -1.27 18.84 -4.20
CA ASP A 49 -0.15 18.65 -3.30
C ASP A 49 0.23 17.16 -3.24
N LEU A 50 1.52 16.85 -3.39
CA LEU A 50 2.04 15.48 -3.33
C LEU A 50 1.90 14.94 -1.90
N GLN A 51 1.14 13.87 -1.75
CA GLN A 51 0.91 13.19 -0.47
C GLN A 51 1.84 11.97 -0.33
N PHE A 52 2.09 11.26 -1.43
CA PHE A 52 2.84 10.00 -1.37
C PHE A 52 3.53 9.67 -2.69
N SER A 53 4.69 9.02 -2.61
CA SER A 53 5.43 8.47 -3.75
C SER A 53 5.83 7.04 -3.45
N ALA A 54 5.69 6.14 -4.42
CA ALA A 54 6.22 4.78 -4.40
C ALA A 54 7.02 4.48 -5.66
N ASP A 55 8.17 3.84 -5.48
CA ASP A 55 9.10 3.44 -6.52
C ASP A 55 9.28 1.92 -6.50
N TYR A 56 8.66 1.25 -7.47
CA TYR A 56 8.76 -0.19 -7.68
C TYR A 56 10.01 -0.48 -8.48
N ARG A 57 10.91 -1.31 -7.93
CA ARG A 57 12.17 -1.68 -8.58
C ARG A 57 12.32 -3.18 -8.70
N ALA A 58 12.68 -3.64 -9.89
CA ALA A 58 13.07 -5.02 -10.16
C ALA A 58 14.44 -5.01 -10.86
N ILE A 59 15.50 -5.09 -10.07
CA ILE A 59 16.88 -5.06 -10.55
C ILE A 59 17.39 -6.50 -10.59
N GLU A 60 18.02 -6.90 -11.70
CA GLU A 60 18.60 -8.23 -11.85
C GLU A 60 19.60 -8.53 -10.72
N GLY A 61 19.43 -9.70 -10.07
CA GLY A 61 20.28 -10.14 -8.96
C GLY A 61 19.96 -9.49 -7.61
N GLN A 62 18.92 -8.65 -7.52
CA GLN A 62 18.41 -8.11 -6.27
C GLN A 62 16.98 -8.60 -6.04
N LYS A 63 16.57 -8.68 -4.77
CA LYS A 63 15.16 -8.84 -4.45
C LYS A 63 14.41 -7.58 -4.87
N PRO A 64 13.30 -7.69 -5.60
CA PRO A 64 12.47 -6.55 -5.91
C PRO A 64 11.99 -5.86 -4.63
N ALA A 65 11.90 -4.54 -4.72
CA ALA A 65 11.54 -3.71 -3.58
C ALA A 65 10.63 -2.57 -4.02
N VAL A 66 9.83 -2.09 -3.07
CA VAL A 66 9.08 -0.85 -3.19
C VAL A 66 9.64 0.13 -2.19
N GLU A 67 10.32 1.15 -2.68
CA GLU A 67 10.71 2.32 -1.88
C GLU A 67 9.54 3.27 -1.83
N TRP A 68 9.27 3.88 -0.69
CA TRP A 68 8.16 4.81 -0.54
C TRP A 68 8.53 6.02 0.30
N THR A 69 7.83 7.12 0.03
CA THR A 69 7.90 8.36 0.79
C THR A 69 6.49 8.90 1.01
N LEU A 70 6.14 9.12 2.27
CA LEU A 70 4.95 9.86 2.68
C LEU A 70 5.35 11.32 2.94
N PHE A 71 4.55 12.27 2.46
CA PHE A 71 4.79 13.69 2.64
C PHE A 71 3.69 14.25 3.55
N ASP A 72 4.08 14.83 4.68
CA ASP A 72 3.15 15.54 5.54
C ASP A 72 2.72 16.86 4.88
N PRO A 73 1.42 17.20 4.91
CA PRO A 73 0.97 18.52 4.48
C PRO A 73 1.65 19.58 5.35
N ALA A 74 2.34 20.52 4.72
CA ALA A 74 3.07 21.57 5.43
C ALA A 74 2.12 22.33 6.37
N ALA A 75 2.41 22.32 7.67
CA ALA A 75 1.65 23.14 8.61
C ALA A 75 1.79 24.63 8.23
N ALA A 76 0.71 25.39 8.40
CA ALA A 76 0.70 26.81 8.04
C ALA A 76 1.81 27.56 8.79
N GLY A 77 2.84 27.99 8.05
CA GLY A 77 3.99 28.74 8.59
C GLY A 77 5.28 27.92 8.78
N GLU A 78 5.29 26.62 8.46
CA GLU A 78 6.51 25.81 8.49
C GLU A 78 7.14 25.67 7.09
N SER A 79 8.48 25.71 7.06
CA SER A 79 9.25 25.64 5.82
C SER A 79 9.77 24.22 5.62
N GLY A 80 8.99 23.42 4.90
CA GLY A 80 9.35 22.06 4.45
C GLY A 80 8.35 21.01 4.92
N ALA A 81 7.84 20.21 3.99
CA ALA A 81 7.08 19.00 4.32
C ALA A 81 8.00 18.03 5.07
N VAL A 82 7.59 17.59 6.25
CA VAL A 82 8.21 16.44 6.92
C VAL A 82 7.89 15.22 6.05
N ALA A 83 8.89 14.38 5.79
CA ALA A 83 8.71 13.22 4.94
C ALA A 83 9.18 11.96 5.65
N ALA A 84 8.29 10.99 5.80
CA ALA A 84 8.62 9.65 6.26
C ALA A 84 8.96 8.78 5.04
N SER A 85 9.96 7.91 5.14
CA SER A 85 10.33 7.01 4.03
C SER A 85 10.65 5.62 4.53
N GLY A 86 10.46 4.64 3.66
CA GLY A 86 10.78 3.25 3.94
C GLY A 86 10.94 2.41 2.68
N SER A 87 11.19 1.13 2.87
CA SER A 87 11.30 0.15 1.79
C SER A 87 10.67 -1.16 2.22
N LEU A 88 9.95 -1.82 1.30
CA LEU A 88 9.47 -3.19 1.47
C LEU A 88 10.08 -4.08 0.39
N GLU A 89 10.70 -5.18 0.80
CA GLU A 89 10.97 -6.29 -0.10
C GLU A 89 9.63 -6.92 -0.52
N VAL A 90 9.45 -7.10 -1.82
CA VAL A 90 8.25 -7.69 -2.40
C VAL A 90 8.64 -8.91 -3.22
N GLU A 91 8.00 -10.03 -2.93
CA GLU A 91 8.14 -11.24 -3.75
C GLU A 91 7.35 -11.01 -5.05
N MET A 92 8.02 -10.48 -6.08
CA MET A 92 7.44 -10.26 -7.40
C MET A 92 8.36 -10.80 -8.48
N GLU A 93 7.82 -11.61 -9.40
CA GLU A 93 8.60 -12.17 -10.51
C GLU A 93 8.86 -11.14 -11.60
N GLN A 94 7.99 -10.12 -11.70
CA GLN A 94 8.03 -9.05 -12.68
C GLN A 94 7.49 -7.76 -12.05
N LEU A 95 7.84 -6.60 -12.61
CA LEU A 95 7.22 -5.34 -12.19
C LEU A 95 5.72 -5.36 -12.45
N PRO A 96 4.94 -4.67 -11.61
CA PRO A 96 3.52 -4.49 -11.89
C PRO A 96 3.31 -3.67 -13.18
N ALA A 97 2.17 -3.94 -13.83
CA ALA A 97 1.60 -2.99 -14.78
C ALA A 97 1.21 -1.69 -14.04
N LEU A 98 1.00 -0.59 -14.78
CA LEU A 98 0.79 0.72 -14.17
C LEU A 98 -0.44 0.77 -13.25
N ASP A 99 -1.52 0.08 -13.59
CA ASP A 99 -2.74 -0.06 -12.77
C ASP A 99 -2.48 -0.84 -11.47
N GLY A 100 -1.71 -1.93 -11.57
CA GLY A 100 -1.26 -2.71 -10.42
C GLY A 100 -0.34 -1.90 -9.50
N ALA A 101 0.54 -1.08 -10.07
CA ALA A 101 1.42 -0.18 -9.32
C ALA A 101 0.62 0.88 -8.57
N ILE A 102 -0.38 1.50 -9.21
CA ILE A 102 -1.29 2.45 -8.55
C ILE A 102 -2.02 1.79 -7.38
N THR A 103 -2.55 0.59 -7.60
CA THR A 103 -3.26 -0.16 -6.55
C THR A 103 -2.35 -0.45 -5.36
N GLY A 104 -1.12 -0.93 -5.62
CA GLY A 104 -0.12 -1.17 -4.60
C GLY A 104 0.29 0.10 -3.86
N ALA A 105 0.50 1.21 -4.57
CA ALA A 105 0.91 2.47 -4.00
C ALA A 105 -0.19 3.05 -3.11
N ALA A 106 -1.46 2.96 -3.53
CA ALA A 106 -2.60 3.37 -2.72
C ALA A 106 -2.74 2.53 -1.44
N LEU A 107 -2.45 1.22 -1.51
CA LEU A 107 -2.41 0.34 -0.33
C LEU A 107 -1.29 0.75 0.63
N ILE A 108 -0.06 0.94 0.13
CA ILE A 108 1.08 1.37 0.96
C ILE A 108 0.81 2.75 1.55
N HIS A 109 0.37 3.71 0.74
CA HIS A 109 -0.02 5.06 1.17
C HIS A 109 -1.03 5.01 2.31
N ALA A 110 -2.11 4.24 2.16
CA ALA A 110 -3.10 4.07 3.21
C ALA A 110 -2.48 3.47 4.48
N GLN A 111 -1.59 2.49 4.37
CA GLN A 111 -0.93 1.88 5.52
C GLN A 111 0.03 2.83 6.24
N VAL A 112 0.90 3.52 5.50
CA VAL A 112 1.95 4.37 6.09
C VAL A 112 1.38 5.67 6.64
N SER A 113 0.41 6.30 5.95
CA SER A 113 -0.26 7.52 6.43
C SER A 113 -0.99 7.26 7.75
N ARG A 114 -1.57 6.06 7.88
CA ARG A 114 -2.24 5.63 9.10
C ARG A 114 -1.24 5.33 10.22
N ALA A 115 -0.10 4.70 9.90
CA ALA A 115 0.94 4.40 10.88
C ALA A 115 1.63 5.65 11.46
N ASP A 116 1.75 6.73 10.67
CA ASP A 116 2.41 7.98 11.08
C ASP A 116 1.47 8.93 11.85
N SER A 117 0.15 8.82 11.63
CA SER A 117 -0.85 9.65 12.32
C SER A 117 -0.89 9.50 13.86
N GLY A 118 -0.20 8.49 14.43
CA GLY A 118 -0.19 8.22 15.88
C GLY A 118 -1.56 7.86 16.46
N VAL A 119 -2.57 7.68 15.61
CA VAL A 119 -3.93 7.31 16.02
C VAL A 119 -3.93 5.81 16.31
N ASP A 120 -4.27 5.44 17.53
CA ASP A 120 -4.62 4.06 17.87
C ASP A 120 -5.87 3.69 17.05
N TYR A 121 -5.67 2.89 16.00
CA TYR A 121 -6.75 2.32 15.23
C TYR A 121 -7.26 1.08 15.95
N ASP A 122 -8.46 1.21 16.49
CA ASP A 122 -9.26 0.11 17.01
C ASP A 122 -10.65 0.23 16.37
N ASN A 123 -10.74 -0.02 15.05
CA ASN A 123 -12.02 0.04 14.35
C ASN A 123 -12.60 -1.36 14.20
N TRP A 124 -13.92 -1.48 14.23
CA TRP A 124 -14.60 -2.75 14.01
C TRP A 124 -14.32 -3.32 12.61
N GLY A 125 -13.82 -4.55 12.51
CA GLY A 125 -13.62 -5.27 11.25
C GLY A 125 -12.17 -5.18 10.73
N CYS A 126 -11.98 -5.34 9.43
CA CYS A 126 -10.64 -5.35 8.83
C CYS A 126 -10.13 -3.93 8.53
N ASP A 127 -9.81 -3.22 9.60
CA ASP A 127 -9.44 -1.79 9.67
C ASP A 127 -8.23 -1.35 8.82
N LEU A 128 -7.29 -2.26 8.53
CA LEU A 128 -6.08 -1.98 7.75
C LEU A 128 -6.26 -1.95 6.22
N LEU A 129 -7.47 -2.16 5.71
CA LEU A 129 -7.75 -2.13 4.28
C LEU A 129 -8.39 -0.79 3.85
N PRO A 130 -8.04 -0.21 2.69
CA PRO A 130 -8.61 1.05 2.24
C PRO A 130 -10.04 0.90 1.71
N GLY A 131 -10.87 1.92 1.99
CA GLY A 131 -12.16 2.17 1.34
C GLY A 131 -13.09 0.96 1.23
N ALA A 132 -13.58 0.69 0.02
CA ALA A 132 -14.56 -0.37 -0.27
C ALA A 132 -14.05 -1.79 0.07
N TYR A 133 -12.74 -2.01 0.12
CA TYR A 133 -12.17 -3.32 0.43
C TYR A 133 -12.33 -3.71 1.89
N ASN A 134 -12.38 -2.73 2.80
CA ASN A 134 -12.65 -2.98 4.22
C ASN A 134 -14.05 -3.60 4.40
N GLY A 135 -15.08 -3.00 3.79
CA GLY A 135 -16.44 -3.53 3.85
C GLY A 135 -16.59 -4.90 3.17
N VAL A 136 -15.92 -5.11 2.04
CA VAL A 136 -15.96 -6.38 1.30
C VAL A 136 -15.29 -7.52 2.07
N ILE A 137 -14.15 -7.28 2.71
CA ILE A 137 -13.44 -8.32 3.46
C ILE A 137 -14.10 -8.55 4.81
N SER A 138 -14.46 -7.49 5.53
CA SER A 138 -15.20 -7.57 6.80
C SER A 138 -16.50 -8.34 6.64
N CYS A 139 -17.27 -8.12 5.56
CA CYS A 139 -18.55 -8.81 5.34
C CYS A 139 -18.45 -10.03 4.43
N GLY A 140 -17.25 -10.35 3.96
CA GLY A 140 -16.96 -11.52 3.16
C GLY A 140 -16.73 -12.76 4.01
N THR A 141 -16.23 -13.84 3.39
CA THR A 141 -16.00 -15.12 4.07
C THR A 141 -14.78 -15.11 5.02
N LYS A 142 -14.07 -13.99 5.12
CA LYS A 142 -12.82 -13.83 5.86
C LYS A 142 -12.87 -12.81 7.00
N GLY A 143 -13.96 -12.06 7.15
CA GLY A 143 -14.03 -10.96 8.11
C GLY A 143 -13.86 -11.39 9.57
N ALA A 144 -14.30 -12.60 9.94
CA ALA A 144 -14.12 -13.13 11.29
C ALA A 144 -12.64 -13.30 11.69
N CYS A 145 -11.70 -13.28 10.73
CA CYS A 145 -10.27 -13.27 11.04
C CYS A 145 -9.78 -11.94 11.62
N CYS A 146 -10.40 -10.84 11.23
CA CYS A 146 -10.10 -9.53 11.77
C CYS A 146 -10.62 -9.45 13.22
N ASP A 147 -11.83 -9.96 13.49
CA ASP A 147 -12.34 -10.07 14.86
C ASP A 147 -11.41 -10.89 15.78
N ALA A 148 -10.84 -11.98 15.27
CA ALA A 148 -9.90 -12.82 16.02
C ALA A 148 -8.57 -12.10 16.30
N HIS A 149 -8.11 -11.28 15.36
CA HIS A 149 -6.94 -10.43 15.51
C HIS A 149 -7.17 -9.34 16.54
N ASP A 150 -8.27 -8.59 16.40
CA ASP A 150 -8.65 -7.49 17.30
C ASP A 150 -8.88 -7.96 18.72
N ALA A 151 -9.46 -9.16 18.90
CA ALA A 151 -9.66 -9.78 20.20
C ALA A 151 -8.32 -10.17 20.87
N CYS A 152 -7.34 -10.62 20.07
CA CYS A 152 -5.99 -10.89 20.56
C CYS A 152 -5.28 -9.59 20.95
N PHE A 153 -5.39 -8.54 20.12
CA PHE A 153 -4.81 -7.23 20.40
C PHE A 153 -5.37 -6.64 21.70
N ALA A 154 -6.70 -6.66 21.87
CA ALA A 154 -7.36 -6.20 23.10
C ALA A 154 -6.88 -6.97 24.34
N ARG A 155 -6.67 -8.29 24.22
CA ARG A 155 -6.19 -9.12 25.33
C ARG A 155 -4.79 -8.76 25.81
N TYR A 156 -3.91 -8.35 24.90
CA TYR A 156 -2.51 -8.08 25.18
C TYR A 156 -2.17 -6.58 25.26
N GLY A 157 -3.17 -5.70 25.13
CA GLY A 157 -2.96 -4.25 25.12
C GLY A 157 -2.13 -3.80 23.93
N CYS A 158 -2.28 -4.47 22.80
CA CYS A 158 -1.55 -4.17 21.58
C CYS A 158 -2.19 -3.00 20.85
N ALA A 159 -1.36 -2.11 20.31
CA ALA A 159 -1.78 -1.07 19.40
C ALA A 159 -1.68 -1.54 17.94
N ALA A 160 -2.40 -0.87 17.03
CA ALA A 160 -2.33 -1.11 15.58
C ALA A 160 -0.90 -1.12 15.04
N GLY A 161 -0.01 -0.30 15.61
CA GLY A 161 1.41 -0.25 15.23
C GLY A 161 2.15 -1.58 15.39
N SER A 162 1.66 -2.53 16.18
CA SER A 162 2.27 -3.86 16.30
C SER A 162 2.08 -4.76 15.06
N TRP A 163 1.16 -4.40 14.16
CA TRP A 163 1.06 -5.00 12.83
C TRP A 163 2.11 -4.44 11.87
N THR A 164 2.33 -3.12 11.89
CA THR A 164 3.17 -2.42 10.89
C THR A 164 4.63 -2.25 11.32
N ARG A 165 4.92 -2.28 12.63
CA ARG A 165 6.26 -2.19 13.22
C ARG A 165 6.50 -3.33 14.21
N PRO A 166 6.41 -4.60 13.79
CA PRO A 166 6.44 -5.76 14.70
C PRO A 166 7.71 -5.84 15.59
N TRP A 167 8.79 -5.17 15.19
CA TRP A 167 10.05 -5.09 15.95
C TRP A 167 10.02 -4.08 17.11
N ASP A 168 9.08 -3.13 17.13
CA ASP A 168 8.95 -2.11 18.18
C ASP A 168 7.99 -2.53 19.32
N TYR A 169 7.30 -3.67 19.17
CA TYR A 169 6.24 -4.10 20.07
C TYR A 169 6.52 -5.45 20.75
N PRO A 170 5.87 -5.73 21.92
CA PRO A 170 5.97 -7.02 22.57
C PRO A 170 5.62 -8.18 21.64
N TRP A 171 6.36 -9.30 21.77
CA TRP A 171 6.23 -10.48 20.90
C TRP A 171 4.81 -11.06 20.83
N GLN A 172 3.99 -10.86 21.86
CA GLN A 172 2.58 -11.28 21.86
C GLN A 172 1.78 -10.52 20.79
N CYS A 173 2.06 -9.25 20.61
CA CYS A 173 1.39 -8.40 19.63
C CYS A 173 1.88 -8.69 18.21
N SER A 174 3.19 -8.67 18.03
CA SER A 174 3.81 -8.79 16.70
C SER A 174 3.85 -10.22 16.13
N ALA A 175 3.87 -11.24 16.99
CA ALA A 175 3.97 -12.64 16.56
C ALA A 175 2.71 -13.46 16.88
N ILE A 176 2.22 -13.49 18.13
CA ILE A 176 1.07 -14.35 18.47
C ILE A 176 -0.21 -13.87 17.79
N CYS A 177 -0.54 -12.59 17.94
CA CYS A 177 -1.77 -12.07 17.39
C CYS A 177 -1.73 -12.05 15.85
N ASN A 178 -0.61 -11.65 15.26
CA ASN A 178 -0.46 -11.66 13.81
C ASN A 178 -0.50 -13.09 13.23
N ALA A 179 0.13 -14.07 13.89
CA ALA A 179 0.05 -15.47 13.47
C ALA A 179 -1.38 -16.04 13.58
N THR A 180 -2.16 -15.57 14.56
CA THR A 180 -3.58 -15.95 14.71
C THR A 180 -4.42 -15.43 13.55
N ALA A 181 -4.20 -14.17 13.15
CA ALA A 181 -4.86 -13.60 11.97
C ALA A 181 -4.47 -14.36 10.69
N VAL A 182 -3.17 -14.54 10.45
CA VAL A 182 -2.65 -15.26 9.28
C VAL A 182 -3.19 -16.69 9.23
N GLY A 183 -3.18 -17.43 10.35
CA GLY A 183 -3.73 -18.77 10.44
C GLY A 183 -5.24 -18.82 10.19
N CYS A 184 -5.98 -17.78 10.59
CA CYS A 184 -7.39 -17.68 10.25
C CYS A 184 -7.58 -17.40 8.75
N PHE A 185 -6.81 -16.49 8.16
CA PHE A 185 -6.93 -16.16 6.73
C PHE A 185 -6.63 -17.36 5.83
N THR A 186 -5.79 -18.30 6.27
CA THR A 186 -5.53 -19.57 5.57
C THR A 186 -6.60 -20.65 5.79
N SER A 187 -7.53 -20.48 6.74
CA SER A 187 -8.65 -21.42 6.97
C SER A 187 -9.78 -21.28 5.94
N LEU A 188 -10.58 -22.32 5.71
CA LEU A 188 -11.73 -22.26 4.81
C LEU A 188 -12.93 -21.57 5.48
N ASN A 189 -13.33 -20.42 4.94
CA ASN A 189 -14.57 -19.68 5.25
C ASN A 189 -14.90 -19.47 6.74
N PRO A 190 -14.02 -18.77 7.51
CA PRO A 190 -14.29 -18.38 8.90
C PRO A 190 -15.54 -17.48 9.06
N GLY A 191 -16.02 -16.86 7.98
CA GLY A 191 -17.26 -16.10 7.94
C GLY A 191 -17.05 -14.59 8.04
N PRO A 192 -18.15 -13.82 8.00
CA PRO A 192 -18.09 -12.37 8.14
C PRO A 192 -17.73 -11.96 9.56
N SER A 193 -17.15 -10.76 9.67
CA SER A 193 -16.93 -10.09 10.95
C SER A 193 -18.27 -9.80 11.63
N VAL A 194 -18.25 -9.78 12.96
CA VAL A 194 -19.37 -9.36 13.80
C VAL A 194 -19.82 -7.93 13.50
N CYS A 195 -18.92 -7.08 13.00
CA CYS A 195 -19.24 -5.70 12.66
C CYS A 195 -20.31 -5.59 11.56
N CYS A 196 -20.40 -6.59 10.69
CA CYS A 196 -21.34 -6.60 9.57
C CYS A 196 -22.77 -6.79 10.05
N PHE A 197 -22.95 -7.69 11.02
CA PHE A 197 -24.25 -7.88 11.67
C PHE A 197 -24.67 -6.62 12.46
N ARG A 198 -23.70 -5.88 13.00
CA ARG A 198 -23.92 -4.65 13.77
C ARG A 198 -24.07 -3.40 12.91
N GLY A 199 -23.75 -3.48 11.62
CA GLY A 199 -23.75 -2.33 10.71
C GLY A 199 -22.70 -1.27 11.07
N ASN A 200 -21.62 -1.65 11.74
CA ASN A 200 -20.62 -0.73 12.28
C ASN A 200 -19.19 -0.99 11.81
N CYS A 201 -18.99 -1.76 10.73
CA CYS A 201 -17.65 -1.98 10.17
C CYS A 201 -16.97 -0.66 9.79
N GLY A 202 -15.69 -0.53 10.14
CA GLY A 202 -14.89 0.68 9.97
C GLY A 202 -15.19 1.79 11.00
N GLN A 203 -16.16 1.62 11.90
CA GLN A 203 -16.37 2.55 13.02
C GLN A 203 -15.39 2.26 14.16
N PRO A 204 -14.99 3.28 14.94
CA PRO A 204 -14.20 3.09 16.16
C PRO A 204 -14.86 2.15 17.18
N ARG A 205 -14.05 1.36 17.88
CA ARG A 205 -14.43 0.40 18.92
C ARG A 205 -14.36 0.99 20.32
#